data_AF-A0A6M0A4M8-F1
#
_entry.id   AF-A0A6M0A4M8-F1
#
_cell.length_a   1.000
_cell.length_b   1.000
_cell.length_c   1.000
_cell.angle_alpha   90.00
_cell.angle_beta   90.00
_cell.angle_gamma   90.00
#
_symmetry.space_group_name_H-M   'P 1'
#
loop_
_entity.id
_entity.type
_entity.pdbx_description
1 polymer ?
#
loop_
_entity_poly.entity_id
_entity_poly.type
_entity_poly.pdbx_seq_one_letter_code
_entity_poly.pdbx_strand_id
1 'polypeptide(L)'
;MAALRGVLTVAKKLKLMDAENYEAAVDLPRIKNHPLPRGRALTQAEITALIKVCASDTTNQGVRDIALIGILRGTGLRRAEVVKLEVRDFDGDSGALEVRQGKGGKDRTVYLPEGAIA
;
A
#
# COMPACT_ATOMS: atom_id res chain seq x y z
N MET A 1 14.23 -12.99 10.74
CA MET A 1 13.91 -13.32 12.15
C MET A 1 12.43 -13.52 12.45
N ALA A 2 11.51 -12.73 11.89
CA ALA A 2 10.07 -12.91 12.16
C ALA A 2 9.53 -14.30 11.75
N ALA A 3 9.96 -14.82 10.58
CA ALA A 3 9.54 -16.13 10.10
C ALA A 3 10.00 -17.28 11.01
N LEU A 4 11.30 -17.36 11.34
CA LEU A 4 11.85 -18.40 12.21
C LEU A 4 11.17 -18.43 13.58
N ARG A 5 11.06 -17.26 14.25
CA ARG A 5 10.39 -17.16 15.56
C ARG A 5 8.91 -17.57 15.47
N GLY A 6 8.23 -17.22 14.37
CA GLY A 6 6.86 -17.64 14.10
C GLY A 6 6.72 -19.16 13.99
N VAL A 7 7.60 -19.81 13.22
CA VAL A 7 7.61 -21.28 13.07
C VAL A 7 7.87 -21.97 14.42
N LEU A 8 8.89 -21.53 15.16
CA LEU A 8 9.21 -22.08 16.49
C LEU A 8 8.04 -21.93 17.47
N THR A 9 7.35 -20.79 17.44
CA THR A 9 6.15 -20.55 18.25
C THR A 9 5.03 -21.56 17.92
N VAL A 10 4.81 -21.84 16.63
CA VAL A 10 3.80 -22.81 16.20
C VAL A 10 4.22 -24.24 16.55
N ALA A 11 5.50 -24.60 16.39
CA ALA A 11 6.03 -25.92 16.75
C ALA A 11 5.84 -26.22 18.25
N LYS A 12 6.12 -25.24 19.13
CA LYS A 12 5.82 -25.33 20.57
C LYS A 12 4.33 -25.54 20.83
N LYS A 13 3.45 -24.75 20.18
CA LYS A 13 1.99 -24.87 20.34
C LYS A 13 1.44 -26.23 19.89
N LEU A 14 2.03 -26.82 18.86
CA LEU A 14 1.68 -28.15 18.35
C LEU A 14 2.34 -29.29 19.13
N LYS A 15 3.11 -28.99 20.19
CA LYS A 15 3.86 -29.98 20.99
C LYS A 15 4.89 -30.79 20.18
N LEU A 16 5.38 -30.21 19.08
CA LEU A 16 6.47 -30.78 18.29
C LEU A 16 7.85 -30.36 18.85
N MET A 17 7.86 -29.46 19.83
CA MET A 17 9.04 -28.93 20.51
C MET A 17 8.66 -28.64 21.96
N ASP A 18 9.53 -29.02 22.90
CA ASP A 18 9.36 -28.69 24.31
C ASP A 18 9.69 -27.21 24.62
N ALA A 19 9.43 -26.79 25.86
CA ALA A 19 9.65 -25.42 26.27
C ALA A 19 11.14 -25.04 26.32
N GLU A 20 12.01 -25.96 26.74
CA GLU A 20 13.45 -25.70 26.93
C GLU A 20 14.14 -25.47 25.58
N ASN A 21 13.91 -26.37 24.61
CA ASN A 21 14.41 -26.24 23.25
C ASN A 21 13.86 -24.98 22.56
N TYR A 22 12.60 -24.62 22.84
CA TYR A 22 12.04 -23.37 22.33
C TYR A 22 12.78 -22.14 22.89
N GLU A 23 12.95 -22.04 24.22
CA GLU A 23 13.63 -20.88 24.85
C GLU A 23 15.04 -20.72 24.31
N ALA A 24 15.80 -21.82 24.20
CA ALA A 24 17.13 -21.81 23.61
C ALA A 24 17.13 -21.38 22.14
N ALA A 25 16.19 -21.89 21.32
CA ALA A 25 16.14 -21.61 19.88
C ALA A 25 15.69 -20.19 19.53
N VAL A 26 14.90 -19.54 20.39
CA VAL A 26 14.47 -18.15 20.18
C VAL A 26 15.44 -17.13 20.76
N ASP A 27 16.44 -17.52 21.55
CA ASP A 27 17.47 -16.61 22.07
C ASP A 27 18.51 -16.26 21.00
N LEU A 28 18.06 -15.53 19.98
CA LEU A 28 18.88 -15.05 18.88
C LEU A 28 18.92 -13.52 18.89
N PRO A 29 20.12 -12.91 18.80
CA PRO A 29 20.25 -11.46 18.79
C PRO A 29 19.50 -10.85 17.60
N ARG A 30 18.95 -9.64 17.81
CA ARG A 30 18.28 -8.92 16.73
C ARG A 30 19.33 -8.41 15.74
N ILE A 31 19.43 -9.08 14.60
CA ILE A 31 20.23 -8.58 13.47
C ILE A 31 19.55 -7.33 12.93
N LYS A 32 20.15 -6.16 13.19
CA LYS A 32 19.72 -4.88 12.62
C LYS A 32 20.33 -4.76 11.24
N ASN A 33 19.50 -4.81 10.21
CA ASN A 33 19.89 -4.42 8.87
C ASN A 33 19.11 -3.14 8.52
N HIS A 34 19.79 -2.13 7.99
CA HIS A 34 19.21 -0.88 7.52
C HIS A 34 19.39 -0.79 6.01
N PRO A 35 18.76 -1.68 5.22
CA PRO A 35 18.84 -1.56 3.78
C PRO A 35 18.24 -0.22 3.37
N LEU A 36 18.94 0.50 2.49
CA LEU A 36 18.38 1.70 1.90
C LEU A 36 17.05 1.34 1.21
N PRO A 37 16.01 2.19 1.35
CA PRO A 37 14.78 2.00 0.62
C PRO A 37 15.09 1.87 -0.88
N ARG A 38 14.47 0.90 -1.56
CA ARG A 38 14.63 0.72 -3.02
C ARG A 38 14.07 1.89 -3.85
N GLY A 39 13.35 2.82 -3.22
CA GLY A 39 12.75 3.98 -3.87
C GLY A 39 12.64 5.16 -2.92
N ARG A 40 12.31 6.31 -3.48
CA ARG A 40 12.11 7.58 -2.75
C ARG A 40 10.77 8.21 -3.10
N ALA A 41 10.36 9.19 -2.32
CA ALA A 41 9.27 10.07 -2.70
C ALA A 41 9.64 10.84 -3.98
N LEU A 42 8.66 10.97 -4.89
CA LEU A 42 8.78 11.82 -6.06
C LEU A 42 8.64 13.28 -5.65
N THR A 43 9.42 14.14 -6.31
CA THR A 43 9.30 15.59 -6.17
C THR A 43 8.07 16.10 -6.91
N GLN A 44 7.63 17.30 -6.57
CA GLN A 44 6.51 17.93 -7.27
C GLN A 44 6.76 18.06 -8.77
N ALA A 45 7.99 18.41 -9.17
CA ALA A 45 8.37 18.55 -10.57
C ALA A 45 8.26 17.22 -11.34
N GLU A 46 8.67 16.11 -10.72
CA GLU A 46 8.56 14.78 -11.32
C GLU A 46 7.11 14.33 -11.49
N ILE A 47 6.26 14.60 -10.49
CA ILE A 47 4.82 14.31 -10.57
C ILE A 47 4.19 15.12 -11.70
N THR A 48 4.49 16.42 -11.78
CA THR A 48 3.98 17.29 -12.86
C THR A 48 4.47 16.81 -14.23
N ALA A 49 5.72 16.36 -14.33
CA ALA A 49 6.26 15.81 -15.58
C ALA A 49 5.53 14.51 -16.00
N LEU A 50 5.25 13.61 -15.05
CA LEU A 50 4.48 12.38 -15.33
C LEU A 50 3.07 12.71 -15.83
N ILE A 51 2.37 13.62 -15.14
CA ILE A 51 1.03 14.06 -15.55
C ILE A 51 1.07 14.67 -16.96
N LYS A 52 2.09 15.47 -17.28
CA LYS A 52 2.25 16.07 -18.62
C LYS A 52 2.42 15.03 -19.73
N VAL A 53 3.17 13.96 -19.46
CA VAL A 53 3.33 12.84 -20.39
C VAL A 53 1.97 12.15 -20.62
N CYS A 54 1.25 11.82 -19.54
CA CYS A 54 -0.08 11.21 -19.66
C CYS A 54 -1.09 12.13 -20.36
N ALA A 55 -1.03 13.44 -20.13
CA ALA A 55 -1.88 14.43 -20.80
C ALA A 55 -1.61 14.57 -22.30
N SER A 56 -0.43 14.12 -22.76
CA SER A 56 -0.06 14.13 -24.18
C SER A 56 -0.48 12.84 -24.89
N ASP A 57 -0.93 11.82 -24.13
CA ASP A 57 -1.52 10.60 -24.67
C ASP A 57 -3.02 10.83 -24.93
N THR A 58 -3.40 10.82 -26.21
CA THR A 58 -4.77 11.07 -26.66
C THR A 58 -5.69 9.86 -26.53
N THR A 59 -5.18 8.71 -26.07
CA THR A 59 -5.98 7.52 -25.81
C THR A 59 -6.66 7.58 -24.45
N ASN A 60 -7.61 6.67 -24.22
CA ASN A 60 -8.22 6.50 -22.90
C ASN A 60 -7.21 6.14 -21.80
N GLN A 61 -6.00 5.67 -22.15
CA GLN A 61 -4.96 5.35 -21.17
C GLN A 61 -4.39 6.63 -20.54
N GLY A 62 -4.23 7.71 -21.32
CA GLY A 62 -3.76 9.00 -20.81
C GLY A 62 -4.65 9.55 -19.70
N VAL A 63 -5.96 9.63 -19.96
CA VAL A 63 -6.96 10.10 -18.98
C VAL A 63 -6.98 9.20 -17.74
N ARG A 64 -6.96 7.87 -17.93
CA ARG A 64 -6.93 6.90 -16.83
C ARG A 64 -5.68 7.08 -15.96
N ASP A 65 -4.52 7.25 -16.57
CA ASP A 65 -3.25 7.31 -15.85
C ASP A 65 -3.10 8.63 -15.08
N ILE A 66 -3.63 9.74 -15.62
CA ILE A 66 -3.77 11.00 -14.87
C ILE A 66 -4.62 10.79 -13.63
N ALA A 67 -5.81 10.19 -13.77
CA ALA A 67 -6.69 9.90 -12.64
C ALA A 67 -6.03 8.97 -11.62
N LEU A 68 -5.31 7.94 -12.09
CA LEU A 68 -4.58 7.00 -11.23
C LEU A 68 -3.50 7.71 -10.40
N ILE A 69 -2.71 8.59 -11.02
CA ILE A 69 -1.68 9.38 -10.34
C ILE A 69 -2.34 10.33 -9.32
N GLY A 70 -3.45 10.98 -9.70
CA GLY A 70 -4.23 11.86 -8.83
C GLY A 70 -4.73 11.13 -7.58
N ILE A 71 -5.33 9.95 -7.76
CA ILE A 71 -5.83 9.12 -6.66
C ILE A 71 -4.69 8.66 -5.75
N LEU A 72 -3.63 8.06 -6.32
CA LEU A 72 -2.50 7.53 -5.55
C LEU A 72 -1.82 8.62 -4.72
N ARG A 73 -1.62 9.80 -5.30
CA ARG A 73 -1.01 10.95 -4.63
C ARG A 73 -1.95 11.60 -3.61
N GLY A 74 -3.23 11.76 -3.96
CA GLY A 74 -4.20 12.48 -3.15
C GLY A 74 -4.66 11.72 -1.90
N THR A 75 -4.72 10.39 -1.98
CA THR A 75 -5.33 9.55 -0.94
C THR A 75 -4.37 8.60 -0.24
N GLY A 76 -3.17 8.37 -0.80
CA GLY A 76 -2.22 7.39 -0.29
C GLY A 76 -2.72 5.94 -0.38
N LEU A 77 -3.66 5.65 -1.28
CA LEU A 77 -4.12 4.28 -1.54
C LEU A 77 -2.96 3.37 -1.95
N ARG A 78 -3.05 2.10 -1.56
CA ARG A 78 -2.11 1.08 -2.04
C ARG A 78 -2.45 0.73 -3.49
N ARG A 79 -1.43 0.38 -4.28
CA ARG A 79 -1.62 -0.10 -5.67
C ARG A 79 -2.74 -1.15 -5.81
N ALA A 80 -2.78 -2.12 -4.90
CA ALA A 80 -3.79 -3.19 -4.92
C ALA A 80 -5.21 -2.72 -4.52
N GLU A 81 -5.34 -1.59 -3.84
CA GLU A 81 -6.62 -0.98 -3.50
C GLU A 81 -7.13 -0.17 -4.71
N VAL A 82 -6.28 0.62 -5.37
CA VAL A 82 -6.68 1.45 -6.52
C VAL A 82 -7.24 0.62 -7.68
N VAL A 83 -6.60 -0.50 -8.01
CA VAL A 83 -7.04 -1.36 -9.13
C VAL A 83 -8.38 -2.06 -8.89
N LYS A 84 -8.92 -2.01 -7.66
CA LYS A 84 -10.20 -2.61 -7.28
C LYS A 84 -11.33 -1.58 -7.18
N LEU A 85 -11.03 -0.28 -7.32
CA LEU A 85 -12.04 0.76 -7.24
C LEU A 85 -13.04 0.60 -8.38
N GLU A 86 -14.30 0.77 -8.05
CA GLU A 86 -15.39 0.88 -9.00
C GLU A 86 -15.91 2.32 -9.03
N VAL A 87 -16.59 2.70 -10.11
CA VAL A 87 -17.17 4.05 -10.26
C VAL A 87 -18.12 4.38 -9.10
N ARG A 88 -18.86 3.39 -8.59
CA ARG A 88 -19.78 3.54 -7.45
C ARG A 88 -19.09 3.85 -6.12
N ASP A 89 -17.79 3.63 -6.02
CA ASP A 89 -17.03 3.89 -4.79
C ASP A 89 -16.60 5.35 -4.69
N PHE A 90 -16.83 6.15 -5.74
CA PHE A 90 -16.49 7.57 -5.80
C PHE A 90 -17.74 8.45 -5.76
N ASP A 91 -17.72 9.43 -4.85
CA ASP A 91 -18.67 10.53 -4.80
C ASP A 91 -18.00 11.81 -5.35
N GLY A 92 -18.46 12.24 -6.53
CA GLY A 92 -17.94 13.42 -7.21
C GLY A 92 -18.26 14.74 -6.52
N ASP A 93 -19.30 14.79 -5.69
CA ASP A 93 -19.71 16.03 -5.02
C ASP A 93 -18.85 16.29 -3.78
N SER A 94 -18.58 15.25 -2.99
CA SER A 94 -17.78 15.34 -1.76
C SER A 94 -16.29 15.03 -1.96
N GLY A 95 -15.93 14.41 -3.09
CA GLY A 95 -14.59 13.85 -3.31
C GLY A 95 -14.33 12.59 -2.50
N ALA A 96 -15.34 12.00 -1.85
CA ALA A 96 -15.19 10.80 -1.05
C ALA A 96 -14.92 9.58 -1.94
N LEU A 97 -14.02 8.72 -1.46
CA LEU A 97 -13.68 7.46 -2.09
C LEU A 97 -13.74 6.34 -1.05
N GLU A 98 -14.60 5.36 -1.29
CA GLU A 98 -14.74 4.19 -0.43
C GLU A 98 -13.70 3.12 -0.78
N VAL A 99 -12.79 2.85 0.16
CA VAL A 99 -11.85 1.73 0.05
C VAL A 99 -12.45 0.51 0.74
N ARG A 100 -12.90 -0.46 -0.06
CA ARG A 100 -13.46 -1.72 0.44
C ARG A 100 -12.38 -2.81 0.52
N GLN A 101 -12.46 -3.63 1.55
CA GLN A 101 -11.53 -4.74 1.82
C GLN A 101 -10.05 -4.31 1.78
N GLY A 102 -9.76 -3.17 2.42
CA GLY A 102 -8.39 -2.67 2.57
C GLY A 102 -7.50 -3.62 3.38
N LYS A 103 -6.23 -3.24 3.58
CA LYS A 103 -5.28 -4.04 4.36
C LYS A 103 -5.88 -4.45 5.73
N GLY A 104 -5.94 -5.75 5.98
CA GLY A 104 -6.53 -6.32 7.19
C GLY A 104 -8.06 -6.47 7.16
N GLY A 105 -8.68 -6.39 5.98
CA GLY A 105 -10.13 -6.53 5.81
C GLY A 105 -10.91 -5.32 6.31
N LYS A 106 -10.28 -4.14 6.35
CA LYS A 106 -10.90 -2.91 6.88
C LYS A 106 -11.36 -2.00 5.76
N ASP A 107 -12.62 -1.60 5.86
CA ASP A 107 -13.21 -0.58 5.01
C ASP A 107 -12.91 0.81 5.58
N ARG A 108 -12.72 1.79 4.69
CA ARG A 108 -12.49 3.19 5.07
C ARG A 108 -12.88 4.14 3.95
N THR A 109 -13.30 5.34 4.31
CA THR A 109 -13.45 6.45 3.38
C THR A 109 -12.20 7.31 3.40
N VAL A 110 -11.75 7.72 2.23
CA VAL A 110 -10.71 8.74 2.04
C VAL A 110 -11.27 9.85 1.17
N TYR A 111 -10.65 11.03 1.18
CA TYR A 111 -11.11 12.17 0.40
C TYR A 111 -10.03 12.59 -0.58
N LEU A 112 -10.42 12.81 -1.83
CA LEU A 112 -9.55 13.39 -2.83
C LEU A 112 -9.40 14.90 -2.57
N PRO A 113 -8.19 15.47 -2.75
CA PRO A 113 -8.04 16.91 -2.77
C PRO A 113 -8.73 17.49 -4.01
N GLU A 114 -9.23 18.73 -3.93
CA GLU A 114 -9.96 19.39 -5.03
C GLU A 114 -9.24 19.31 -6.38
N GLY A 115 -7.92 19.50 -6.39
CA GLY A 115 -7.09 19.42 -7.60
C GLY A 115 -6.93 18.02 -8.22
N ALA A 116 -7.58 16.99 -7.67
CA ALA A 116 -7.63 15.64 -8.22
C ALA A 116 -9.04 15.24 -8.73
N ILE A 117 -10.05 16.09 -8.53
CA ILE A 117 -11.45 15.84 -8.90
C ILE A 117 -11.82 16.55 -10.22
N ALA A 118 -11.07 17.58 -10.60
CA ALA A 118 -11.32 18.47 -11.74
C ALA A 118 -10.31 18.29 -12.88
#